data_AF-A0A442FP90-F1
#
_entry.id   AF-A0A442FP90-F1
#
_cell.length_a   1.000
_cell.length_b   1.000
_cell.length_c   1.000
_cell.angle_alpha   90.00
_cell.angle_beta   90.00
_cell.angle_gamma   90.00
#
_symmetry.space_group_name_H-M   'P 1'
#
loop_
_entity.id
_entity.type
_entity.pdbx_description
1 polymer ?
#
loop_
_entity_poly.entity_id
_entity_poly.type
_entity_poly.pdbx_seq_one_letter_code
_entity_poly.pdbx_strand_id
1 'polypeptide(L)'
;MNTSDHRADANGLAHPREENAGGARLCGFGDHQYGRRVEADCSWTVYHVFTGIPAHVNGASMIGLSRSEATKNMLSLNFCSSERRRKRIAALEKPADQS
;
A
#
# COMPACT_ATOMS: atom_id res chain seq x y z
N MET A 1 25.69 11.71 44.59
CA MET A 1 26.23 10.72 43.63
C MET A 1 25.53 9.38 43.82
N ASN A 2 24.73 8.95 42.84
CA ASN A 2 24.79 7.64 42.18
C ASN A 2 23.98 7.75 40.88
N THR A 3 24.47 7.13 39.82
CA THR A 3 23.95 7.14 38.46
C THR A 3 23.60 5.71 38.09
N SER A 4 22.41 5.48 37.52
CA SER A 4 22.18 4.42 36.52
C SER A 4 20.89 4.73 35.78
N ASP A 5 21.06 5.03 34.49
CA ASP A 5 20.05 5.05 33.45
C ASP A 5 19.41 3.66 33.28
N HIS A 6 18.13 3.63 32.91
CA HIS A 6 17.65 3.03 31.66
C HIS A 6 16.14 3.24 31.54
N ARG A 7 15.77 4.16 30.62
CA ARG A 7 14.45 4.23 30.00
C ARG A 7 14.28 3.07 29.04
N ALA A 8 13.12 2.42 29.09
CA ALA A 8 12.28 2.01 27.98
C ALA A 8 11.55 0.74 28.42
N ASP A 9 10.24 0.82 28.60
CA ASP A 9 9.37 -0.30 28.26
C ASP A 9 8.05 0.29 27.82
N ALA A 10 7.98 0.47 26.51
CA ALA A 10 6.82 0.89 25.78
C ALA A 10 5.72 -0.16 25.91
N ASN A 11 4.52 0.33 26.17
CA ASN A 11 3.23 -0.28 25.88
C ASN A 11 3.30 -1.56 25.04
N GLY A 12 2.89 -2.67 25.66
CA GLY A 12 2.44 -3.87 24.95
C GLY A 12 1.19 -3.55 24.13
N LEU A 13 1.40 -3.01 22.93
CA LEU A 13 0.39 -2.99 21.88
C LEU A 13 0.40 -4.39 21.24
N ALA A 14 -0.52 -5.22 21.74
CA ALA A 14 -0.96 -6.42 21.06
C ALA A 14 -1.39 -6.05 19.64
N HIS A 15 -0.55 -6.35 18.65
CA HIS A 15 -0.99 -6.43 17.27
C HIS A 15 -1.89 -7.66 17.14
N PRO A 16 -3.20 -7.53 16.86
CA PRO A 16 -3.96 -8.69 16.45
C PRO A 16 -3.38 -9.16 15.11
N ARG A 17 -2.81 -10.37 15.18
CA ARG A 17 -2.44 -11.26 14.09
C ARG A 17 -3.52 -11.25 13.02
N GLU A 18 -3.22 -10.66 11.86
CA GLU A 18 -4.11 -10.69 10.70
C GLU A 18 -4.00 -12.06 10.03
N GLU A 19 -4.66 -13.05 10.63
CA GLU A 19 -5.08 -14.27 9.94
C GLU A 19 -6.42 -13.98 9.26
N ASN A 20 -6.40 -13.27 8.15
CA ASN A 20 -7.52 -13.32 7.21
C ASN A 20 -7.04 -13.86 5.87
N ALA A 21 -7.05 -15.18 5.76
CA ALA A 21 -7.05 -15.91 4.50
C ALA A 21 -8.41 -15.72 3.80
N GLY A 22 -8.71 -14.47 3.41
CA GLY A 22 -9.88 -14.09 2.63
C GLY A 22 -9.61 -14.31 1.14
N GLY A 23 -9.58 -15.58 0.72
CA GLY A 23 -9.40 -16.03 -0.65
C GLY A 23 -10.55 -15.69 -1.60
N ALA A 24 -10.99 -14.44 -1.64
CA ALA A 24 -11.78 -13.91 -2.73
C ALA A 24 -10.86 -13.02 -3.58
N ARG A 25 -10.28 -13.59 -4.65
CA ARG A 25 -9.90 -12.77 -5.81
C ARG A 25 -11.20 -12.17 -6.32
N LEU A 26 -11.56 -11.00 -5.80
CA LEU A 26 -12.59 -10.14 -6.37
C LEU A 26 -12.17 -9.88 -7.82
N CYS A 27 -12.73 -10.67 -8.72
CA CYS A 27 -12.78 -10.38 -10.13
C CYS A 27 -13.33 -8.96 -10.25
N GLY A 28 -12.45 -8.00 -10.59
CA GLY A 28 -12.90 -6.67 -11.01
C GLY A 28 -12.34 -5.43 -10.31
N PHE A 29 -11.25 -5.48 -9.53
CA PHE A 29 -10.57 -4.21 -9.20
C PHE A 29 -9.47 -3.91 -10.23
N GLY A 30 -9.90 -3.28 -11.33
CA GLY A 30 -9.02 -2.64 -12.30
C GLY A 30 -8.22 -1.44 -11.74
N ASP A 31 -8.26 -1.25 -10.42
CA ASP A 31 -8.10 0.02 -9.75
C ASP A 31 -7.19 -0.12 -8.53
N HIS A 32 -5.93 -0.47 -8.78
CA HIS A 32 -4.84 -0.22 -7.83
C HIS A 32 -4.60 1.29 -7.75
N GLN A 33 -5.54 2.00 -7.13
CA GLN A 33 -5.43 3.42 -6.84
C GLN A 33 -4.86 3.56 -5.42
N TYR A 34 -3.86 4.41 -5.31
CA TYR A 34 -3.12 4.63 -4.07
C TYR A 34 -3.25 6.09 -3.64
N GLY A 35 -3.51 6.26 -2.34
CA GLY A 35 -3.46 7.53 -1.64
C GLY A 35 -2.30 7.57 -0.66
N ARG A 36 -2.18 8.69 0.05
CA ARG A 36 -1.23 8.83 1.17
C ARG A 36 -1.88 9.57 2.34
N ARG A 37 -1.50 9.23 3.56
CA ARG A 37 -1.96 9.87 4.81
C ARG A 37 -0.78 10.16 5.71
N VAL A 38 -0.97 11.10 6.63
CA VAL A 38 -0.05 11.36 7.73
C VAL A 38 -0.44 10.46 8.91
N GLU A 39 0.56 9.87 9.56
CA GLU A 39 0.41 9.06 10.77
C GLU A 39 0.70 9.89 12.03
N ALA A 40 0.42 9.34 13.21
CA ALA A 40 0.57 10.05 14.48
C ALA A 40 2.02 10.48 14.80
N ASP A 41 3.00 9.76 14.26
CA ASP A 41 4.43 10.06 14.36
C ASP A 41 4.91 11.08 13.30
N CYS A 42 3.98 11.74 12.60
CA CYS A 42 4.23 12.64 11.48
C CYS A 42 4.89 12.00 10.25
N SER A 43 5.00 10.67 10.23
CA SER A 43 5.41 9.94 9.04
C SER A 43 4.27 9.83 8.04
N TRP A 44 4.58 9.38 6.83
CA TRP A 44 3.61 9.17 5.76
C TRP A 44 3.48 7.70 5.41
N THR A 45 2.23 7.28 5.19
CA THR A 45 1.89 5.95 4.67
C THR A 45 1.25 6.08 3.31
N VAL A 46 1.70 5.26 2.35
CA VAL A 46 0.97 5.04 1.09
C VAL A 46 0.04 3.85 1.27
N TYR A 47 -1.24 4.01 0.93
CA TYR A 47 -2.27 2.98 1.13
C TYR A 47 -3.14 2.79 -0.11
N HIS A 48 -3.77 1.62 -0.20
CA HIS A 48 -4.74 1.34 -1.26
C HIS A 48 -6.09 2.01 -0.92
N VAL A 49 -6.61 2.88 -1.80
CA VAL A 49 -7.73 3.79 -1.45
C VAL A 49 -9.02 3.07 -1.08
N PHE A 50 -9.25 1.86 -1.60
CA PHE A 50 -10.47 1.10 -1.34
C PHE A 50 -10.39 0.21 -0.09
N THR A 51 -9.19 -0.18 0.35
CA THR A 51 -9.02 -1.09 1.49
C THR A 51 -8.40 -0.40 2.69
N GLY A 52 -7.74 0.75 2.51
CA GLY A 52 -7.00 1.45 3.56
C GLY A 52 -5.69 0.77 3.97
N ILE A 53 -5.43 -0.45 3.47
CA ILE A 53 -4.25 -1.27 3.80
C ILE A 53 -2.99 -0.60 3.20
N PRO A 54 -1.86 -0.56 3.94
CA PRO A 54 -0.59 -0.09 3.41
C PRO A 54 -0.19 -0.78 2.10
N ALA A 55 0.30 0.01 1.16
CA ALA A 55 0.87 -0.52 -0.07
C ALA A 55 2.15 -1.30 0.25
N HIS A 56 2.46 -2.27 -0.60
CA HIS A 56 3.68 -3.06 -0.51
C HIS A 56 4.47 -2.91 -1.82
N VAL A 57 5.76 -2.57 -1.71
CA VAL A 57 6.69 -2.51 -2.83
C VAL A 57 7.91 -3.34 -2.48
N ASN A 58 8.27 -4.28 -3.36
CA ASN A 58 9.41 -5.19 -3.16
C ASN A 58 9.38 -5.91 -1.79
N GLY A 59 8.18 -6.26 -1.30
CA GLY A 59 7.99 -6.92 -0.01
C GLY A 59 8.01 -6.00 1.22
N ALA A 60 8.33 -4.71 1.07
CA ALA A 60 8.29 -3.74 2.16
C ALA A 60 6.97 -2.97 2.20
N SER A 61 6.38 -2.85 3.39
CA SER A 61 5.25 -1.95 3.65
C SER A 61 5.67 -0.49 3.47
N MET A 62 4.86 0.30 2.78
CA MET A 62 5.11 1.72 2.52
C MET A 62 4.63 2.61 3.66
N ILE A 63 5.20 2.39 4.85
CA ILE A 63 4.94 3.12 6.10
C ILE A 63 6.20 3.87 6.54
N GLY A 64 6.08 4.84 7.44
CA GLY A 64 7.26 5.51 8.03
C GLY A 64 8.01 6.42 7.04
N LEU A 65 7.38 6.81 5.93
CA LEU A 65 8.03 7.54 4.86
C LEU A 65 8.10 9.04 5.15
N SER A 66 9.09 9.72 4.57
CA SER A 66 9.02 11.16 4.42
C SER A 66 7.91 11.56 3.43
N ARG A 67 7.47 12.81 3.50
CA ARG A 67 6.45 13.36 2.58
C ARG A 67 6.85 13.20 1.11
N SER A 68 8.12 13.45 0.78
CA SER A 68 8.63 13.38 -0.59
C SER A 68 8.65 11.94 -1.10
N GLU A 69 9.11 10.99 -0.28
CA GLU A 69 9.07 9.56 -0.59
C GLU A 69 7.65 9.07 -0.80
N ALA A 70 6.73 9.37 0.11
CA ALA A 70 5.33 8.97 -0.01
C ALA A 70 4.69 9.54 -1.29
N THR A 71 5.00 10.79 -1.65
CA THR A 71 4.50 11.41 -2.88
C THR A 71 5.04 10.72 -4.13
N LYS A 72 6.37 10.51 -4.20
CA LYS A 72 7.02 9.84 -5.32
C LYS A 72 6.48 8.43 -5.52
N ASN A 73 6.38 7.67 -4.44
CA ASN A 73 5.91 6.30 -4.45
C ASN A 73 4.44 6.18 -4.86
N MET A 74 3.56 7.01 -4.30
CA MET A 74 2.15 7.08 -4.67
C MET A 74 1.98 7.36 -6.18
N LEU A 75 2.71 8.35 -6.71
CA LEU A 75 2.63 8.69 -8.15
C LEU A 75 3.13 7.55 -9.04
N SER A 76 4.25 6.92 -8.68
CA SER A 76 4.79 5.78 -9.44
C SER A 76 3.82 4.58 -9.46
N LEU A 77 3.22 4.26 -8.32
CA LEU A 77 2.24 3.19 -8.21
C LEU A 77 0.98 3.47 -9.05
N ASN A 78 0.46 4.69 -8.98
CA ASN A 78 -0.70 5.11 -9.76
C ASN A 78 -0.40 5.11 -11.27
N PHE A 79 0.79 5.52 -11.69
CA PHE A 79 1.22 5.47 -13.09
C PHE A 79 1.33 4.03 -13.62
N CYS A 80 1.97 3.13 -12.86
CA CYS A 80 2.05 1.71 -13.23
C CYS A 80 0.67 1.04 -13.25
N SER A 81 -0.26 1.48 -12.41
CA SER A 81 -1.65 1.02 -12.40
C SER A 81 -2.42 1.49 -13.64
N SER A 82 -2.28 2.77 -14.01
CA SER A 82 -2.94 3.33 -15.20
C SER A 82 -2.47 2.68 -16.50
N GLU A 83 -1.16 2.42 -16.63
CA GLU A 83 -0.62 1.74 -17.82
C GLU A 83 -1.14 0.31 -17.95
N ARG A 84 -1.20 -0.44 -16.83
CA ARG A 84 -1.81 -1.78 -16.82
C ARG A 84 -3.29 -1.74 -17.16
N ARG A 85 -4.02 -0.73 -16.68
CA ARG A 85 -5.43 -0.53 -17.04
C ARG A 85 -5.58 -0.29 -18.54
N ARG A 86 -4.79 0.62 -19.12
CA ARG A 86 -4.83 0.94 -20.55
C ARG A 86 -4.57 -0.29 -21.43
N LYS A 87 -3.56 -1.10 -21.07
CA LYS A 87 -3.25 -2.36 -21.78
C LYS A 87 -4.40 -3.37 -21.72
N ARG A 88 -5.09 -3.49 -20.59
CA ARG A 88 -6.24 -4.40 -20.46
C ARG A 88 -7.43 -3.95 -21.32
N ILE A 89 -7.75 -2.65 -21.31
CA ILE A 89 -8.81 -2.09 -22.16
C ILE A 89 -8.51 -2.39 -23.63
N ALA A 90 -7.28 -2.09 -24.09
CA ALA A 90 -6.87 -2.38 -25.47
C ALA A 90 -6.87 -3.89 -25.83
N ALA A 91 -6.63 -4.78 -24.86
CA ALA A 91 -6.68 -6.23 -25.08
C ALA A 91 -8.13 -6.75 -25.19
N LEU A 92 -9.07 -6.13 -24.49
CA LEU A 92 -10.50 -6.46 -24.55
C LEU A 92 -11.15 -5.97 -25.86
N GLU A 93 -10.62 -4.92 -26.46
CA GLU A 93 -11.11 -4.36 -27.74
C GLU A 93 -10.62 -5.12 -28.99
N LYS A 94 -9.75 -6.13 -28.85
CA LYS A 94 -9.41 -6.99 -29.99
C LYS A 94 -10.55 -8.01 -30.23
N PRO A 95 -11.22 -8.00 -31.39
CA PRO A 95 -12.27 -8.97 -31.66
C PRO A 95 -11.69 -10.39 -31.69
N ALA A 96 -12.32 -11.28 -30.95
CA ALA A 96 -12.14 -12.72 -31.06
C ALA A 96 -12.75 -13.19 -32.38
N ASP A 97 -12.07 -12.91 -33.49
CA ASP A 97 -12.39 -13.51 -34.78
C ASP A 97 -11.10 -13.83 -35.52
N GLN A 98 -10.58 -15.01 -35.24
CA GLN A 98 -9.70 -15.76 -36.15
C GLN A 98 -10.17 -17.21 -36.09
N SER A 99 -11.15 -17.54 -36.94
CA SER A 99 -11.37 -18.89 -37.48
C SER A 99 -10.67 -19.01 -38.83
#